data_AF-A0A833J8S8-F1
#
_entry.id   AF-A0A833J8S8-F1
#
_cell.length_a   1.000
_cell.length_b   1.000
_cell.length_c   1.000
_cell.angle_alpha   90.00
_cell.angle_beta   90.00
_cell.angle_gamma   90.00
#
_symmetry.space_group_name_H-M   'P 1'
#
loop_
_entity.id
_entity.type
_entity.pdbx_description
1 polymer ?
#
loop_
_entity_poly.entity_id
_entity_poly.type
_entity_poly.pdbx_seq_one_letter_code
_entity_poly.pdbx_strand_id
1 'polypeptide(L)'
;MTGLSVLVVIPTTRGPLRLRALNPRPGLPAPAAFADGDYRPLPWSADYARLCAPGGPLARLDGPRTPHELRLSGSFDAGRSWEAPVCLAHGLAARGHRLAAEPAQADLILWATGAVDLDLAVLPGDYALLDKIERSRALLAEAPDVPLAVLLPEGVERASAEAAFRAFERAAAPRVLPSGSIWEALEALTRPTEAIRRDPPREPSRRLWRLALPAGAVTAAGLIALTTLGARQAALVDPDVPPTTGTASAEPAPALPPSTAETSLALRVEELRAPPGSSCRRVAFGADPPERRPVARDDGDRLVPSRLVPELCGLAFATAPGLRLAIGPELRAAALPPVRLADGAQGYFLREGGRQNLVYAVQALPEAKASPEAGALAPGGRLVHALMR
;
A
#
# COMPACT_ATOMS: atom_id res chain seq x y z
N MET A 1 13.24 -8.63 -36.17
CA MET A 1 13.52 -7.38 -35.42
C MET A 1 13.59 -7.75 -33.94
N THR A 2 14.64 -7.36 -33.23
CA THR A 2 14.72 -7.59 -31.78
C THR A 2 13.75 -6.66 -31.06
N GLY A 3 12.91 -7.18 -30.16
CA GLY A 3 12.00 -6.36 -29.37
C GLY A 3 12.73 -5.34 -28.49
N LEU A 4 12.01 -4.30 -28.09
CA LEU A 4 12.49 -3.28 -27.15
C LEU A 4 12.85 -3.88 -25.78
N SER A 5 13.78 -3.25 -25.08
CA SER A 5 14.07 -3.51 -23.67
C SER A 5 13.19 -2.60 -22.82
N VAL A 6 12.23 -3.15 -22.09
CA VAL A 6 11.22 -2.37 -21.35
C VAL A 6 11.45 -2.52 -19.85
N LEU A 7 11.63 -1.39 -19.15
CA LEU A 7 11.61 -1.38 -17.69
C LEU A 7 10.16 -1.31 -17.22
N VAL A 8 9.68 -2.36 -16.55
CA VAL A 8 8.33 -2.35 -15.98
C VAL A 8 8.40 -1.95 -14.50
N VAL A 9 7.76 -0.84 -14.18
CA VAL A 9 7.67 -0.26 -12.84
C VAL A 9 6.30 -0.59 -12.25
N ILE A 10 6.32 -1.28 -11.11
CA ILE A 10 5.17 -1.59 -10.27
C ILE A 10 5.17 -0.60 -9.09
N PRO A 11 4.38 0.47 -9.13
CA PRO A 11 4.34 1.44 -8.04
C PRO A 11 3.65 0.84 -6.82
N THR A 12 4.30 0.93 -5.66
CA THR A 12 3.71 0.54 -4.37
C THR A 12 3.74 1.72 -3.41
N THR A 13 2.98 1.62 -2.33
CA THR A 13 2.95 2.60 -1.25
C THR A 13 4.27 2.66 -0.47
N ARG A 14 5.12 1.65 -0.59
CA ARG A 14 6.47 1.63 -0.01
C ARG A 14 7.56 2.10 -0.98
N GLY A 15 7.17 2.49 -2.19
CA GLY A 15 8.08 2.85 -3.28
C GLY A 15 7.88 1.99 -4.53
N PRO A 16 8.38 2.44 -5.68
CA PRO A 16 8.31 1.68 -6.93
C PRO A 16 9.17 0.42 -6.86
N LEU A 17 8.62 -0.69 -7.35
CA LEU A 17 9.36 -1.92 -7.61
C LEU A 17 9.64 -2.04 -9.10
N ARG A 18 10.79 -2.62 -9.44
CA ARG A 18 11.16 -2.94 -10.82
C ARG A 18 10.96 -4.42 -11.04
N LEU A 19 10.25 -4.78 -12.11
CA LEU A 19 10.16 -6.15 -12.58
C LEU A 19 11.40 -6.44 -13.42
N ARG A 20 12.34 -7.18 -12.82
CA ARG A 20 13.69 -7.40 -13.34
C ARG A 20 13.75 -8.50 -14.40
N ALA A 21 12.98 -9.57 -14.20
CA ALA A 21 13.03 -10.73 -15.08
C ALA A 21 11.74 -11.57 -15.01
N LEU A 22 11.49 -12.27 -16.11
CA LEU A 22 10.47 -13.30 -16.22
C LEU A 22 11.13 -14.53 -16.86
N ASN A 23 11.51 -15.50 -16.01
CA ASN A 23 12.35 -16.63 -16.44
C ASN A 23 11.55 -17.94 -16.42
N PRO A 24 11.55 -18.74 -17.49
CA PRO A 24 11.03 -20.11 -17.44
C PRO A 24 11.76 -20.93 -16.36
N ARG A 25 10.99 -21.62 -15.51
CA ARG A 25 11.50 -22.48 -14.44
C ARG A 25 10.67 -23.76 -14.32
N PRO A 26 10.85 -24.74 -15.22
CA PRO A 26 10.06 -25.97 -15.23
C PRO A 26 10.09 -26.78 -13.92
N GLY A 27 11.12 -26.60 -13.08
CA GLY A 27 11.23 -27.25 -11.78
C GLY A 27 10.39 -26.63 -10.66
N LEU A 28 9.73 -25.48 -10.88
CA LEU A 28 8.82 -24.91 -9.89
C LEU A 28 7.47 -25.64 -9.93
N PRO A 29 6.83 -25.89 -8.77
CA PRO A 29 5.50 -26.52 -8.73
C PRO A 29 4.41 -25.65 -9.33
N ALA A 30 4.59 -24.33 -9.29
CA ALA A 30 3.70 -23.33 -9.88
C ALA A 30 4.50 -22.03 -10.18
N PRO A 31 4.01 -21.14 -11.04
CA PRO A 31 4.57 -19.81 -11.19
C PRO A 31 4.67 -19.07 -9.85
N ALA A 32 5.78 -18.37 -9.62
CA ALA A 32 6.01 -17.68 -8.35
C ALA A 32 6.81 -16.39 -8.53
N ALA A 33 6.52 -15.42 -7.65
CA ALA A 33 7.28 -14.19 -7.53
C ALA A 33 8.20 -14.30 -6.30
N PHE A 34 9.38 -13.70 -6.38
CA PHE A 34 10.36 -13.62 -5.27
C PHE A 34 10.89 -12.17 -5.22
N ALA A 35 11.54 -11.76 -4.14
CA ALA A 35 12.36 -10.54 -4.18
C ALA A 35 13.75 -10.87 -4.75
N ASP A 36 14.47 -9.86 -5.20
CA ASP A 36 15.88 -10.01 -5.56
C ASP A 36 16.70 -10.42 -4.32
N GLY A 37 17.61 -11.37 -4.49
CA GLY A 37 18.39 -11.95 -3.40
C GLY A 37 17.60 -12.82 -2.39
N ASP A 38 16.31 -13.09 -2.60
CA ASP A 38 15.51 -14.00 -1.77
C ASP A 38 14.94 -15.16 -2.60
N TYR A 39 14.99 -16.37 -2.04
CA TYR A 39 14.45 -17.59 -2.66
C TYR A 39 13.03 -17.92 -2.18
N ARG A 40 12.52 -17.23 -1.15
CA ARG A 40 11.19 -17.50 -0.58
C ARG A 40 10.12 -16.74 -1.36
N PRO A 41 9.02 -17.41 -1.78
CA PRO A 41 7.98 -16.75 -2.56
C PRO A 41 7.45 -15.51 -1.84
N LEU A 42 7.17 -14.45 -2.61
CA LEU A 42 6.49 -13.27 -2.09
C LEU A 42 5.09 -13.64 -1.58
N PRO A 43 4.52 -12.94 -0.59
CA PRO A 43 3.23 -13.29 0.00
C PRO A 43 2.07 -13.45 -1.01
N TRP A 44 2.07 -12.67 -2.10
CA TRP A 44 1.05 -12.70 -3.15
C TRP A 44 1.33 -13.73 -4.27
N SER A 45 2.38 -14.54 -4.14
CA SER A 45 2.76 -15.53 -5.18
C SER A 45 1.66 -16.54 -5.48
N ALA A 46 0.83 -16.89 -4.50
CA ALA A 46 -0.32 -17.76 -4.74
C ALA A 46 -1.38 -17.11 -5.65
N ASP A 47 -1.55 -15.79 -5.56
CA ASP A 47 -2.48 -15.03 -6.40
C ASP A 47 -1.93 -14.91 -7.81
N TYR A 48 -0.62 -14.69 -7.93
CA TYR A 48 0.10 -14.77 -9.20
C TYR A 48 0.00 -16.13 -9.87
N ALA A 49 0.18 -17.21 -9.12
CA ALA A 49 0.01 -18.56 -9.62
C ALA A 49 -1.39 -18.78 -10.20
N ARG A 50 -2.45 -18.24 -9.56
CA ARG A 50 -3.82 -18.31 -10.08
C ARG A 50 -4.02 -17.47 -11.35
N LEU A 51 -3.40 -16.29 -11.41
CA LEU A 51 -3.41 -15.45 -12.61
C LEU A 51 -2.79 -16.18 -13.82
N CYS A 52 -1.70 -16.93 -13.58
CA CYS A 52 -0.93 -17.68 -14.57
C CYS A 52 -1.41 -19.12 -14.82
N ALA A 53 -2.37 -19.64 -14.04
CA ALA A 53 -2.78 -21.03 -14.09
C ALA A 53 -3.31 -21.42 -15.49
N PRO A 54 -3.31 -22.71 -15.87
CA PRO A 54 -4.02 -23.18 -17.06
C PRO A 54 -5.50 -22.74 -17.01
N GLY A 55 -5.95 -21.96 -18.00
CA GLY A 55 -7.29 -21.35 -18.02
C GLY A 55 -7.43 -20.06 -17.19
N GLY A 56 -6.38 -19.63 -16.51
CA GLY A 56 -6.31 -18.34 -15.84
C GLY A 56 -6.22 -17.16 -16.83
N PRO A 57 -6.42 -15.92 -16.36
CA PRO A 57 -6.51 -14.75 -17.24
C PRO A 57 -5.32 -14.58 -18.19
N LEU A 58 -4.10 -14.83 -17.71
CA LEU A 58 -2.88 -14.66 -18.51
C LEU A 58 -2.71 -15.68 -19.64
N ALA A 59 -3.34 -16.85 -19.55
CA ALA A 59 -3.27 -17.86 -20.62
C ALA A 59 -3.89 -17.36 -21.93
N ARG A 60 -4.76 -16.35 -21.86
CA ARG A 60 -5.36 -15.72 -23.05
C ARG A 60 -4.37 -14.84 -23.82
N LEU A 61 -3.29 -14.34 -23.19
CA LEU A 61 -2.34 -13.44 -23.84
C LEU A 61 -1.39 -14.15 -24.81
N ASP A 62 -0.93 -15.35 -24.45
CA ASP A 62 0.14 -16.05 -25.19
C ASP A 62 0.11 -17.58 -25.06
N GLY A 63 -1.01 -18.14 -24.57
CA GLY A 63 -1.24 -19.57 -24.51
C GLY A 63 -0.70 -20.26 -23.25
N PRO A 64 -0.59 -21.60 -23.28
CA PRO A 64 -0.12 -22.40 -22.15
C PRO A 64 1.31 -22.06 -21.75
N ARG A 65 1.58 -21.99 -20.45
CA ARG A 65 2.89 -21.62 -19.91
C ARG A 65 3.48 -22.74 -19.05
N THR A 66 4.79 -22.93 -19.15
CA THR A 66 5.53 -23.62 -18.11
C THR A 66 5.59 -22.76 -16.84
N PRO A 67 5.75 -23.37 -15.66
CA PRO A 67 6.09 -22.63 -14.45
C PRO A 67 7.27 -21.68 -14.71
N HIS A 68 7.19 -20.49 -14.14
CA HIS A 68 8.13 -19.41 -14.37
C HIS A 68 8.30 -18.57 -13.11
N GLU A 69 9.37 -17.81 -13.13
CA GLU A 69 9.87 -17.05 -12.02
C GLU A 69 9.81 -15.56 -12.36
N LEU A 70 9.10 -14.79 -11.54
CA LEU A 70 8.95 -13.34 -11.67
C LEU A 70 9.83 -12.56 -10.67
N ARG A 71 10.97 -12.03 -11.14
CA ARG A 71 11.91 -11.27 -10.31
C ARG A 71 11.49 -9.82 -10.12
N LEU A 72 11.34 -9.42 -8.85
CA LEU A 72 11.14 -8.02 -8.46
C LEU A 72 12.34 -7.50 -7.68
N SER A 73 12.60 -6.19 -7.76
CA SER A 73 13.67 -5.53 -6.98
C SER A 73 13.43 -5.49 -5.46
N GLY A 74 12.31 -6.00 -4.97
CA GLY A 74 11.93 -5.98 -3.56
C GLY A 74 10.60 -6.68 -3.32
N SER A 75 10.18 -6.72 -2.05
CA SER A 75 8.91 -7.32 -1.62
C SER A 75 7.80 -6.28 -1.50
N PHE A 76 6.54 -6.73 -1.44
CA PHE A 76 5.37 -5.98 -0.95
C PHE A 76 4.30 -6.97 -0.46
N ASP A 77 3.47 -6.49 0.46
CA ASP A 77 2.74 -7.39 1.36
C ASP A 77 1.23 -7.51 1.05
N ALA A 78 0.64 -6.58 0.28
CA ALA A 78 -0.80 -6.59 0.01
C ALA A 78 -1.22 -5.81 -1.25
N GLY A 79 -2.43 -6.14 -1.71
CA GLY A 79 -3.17 -5.42 -2.74
C GLY A 79 -3.11 -6.10 -4.11
N ARG A 80 -4.06 -5.74 -4.98
CA ARG A 80 -4.17 -6.27 -6.36
C ARG A 80 -3.59 -5.34 -7.42
N SER A 81 -3.03 -4.20 -7.01
CA SER A 81 -2.57 -3.16 -7.94
C SER A 81 -1.34 -3.53 -8.78
N TRP A 82 -0.73 -4.70 -8.52
CA TRP A 82 0.38 -5.26 -9.27
C TRP A 82 -0.08 -6.11 -10.48
N GLU A 83 -1.36 -6.50 -10.53
CA GLU A 83 -1.83 -7.45 -11.54
C GLU A 83 -1.69 -6.87 -12.96
N ALA A 84 -2.08 -5.61 -13.17
CA ALA A 84 -1.98 -4.95 -14.47
C ALA A 84 -0.53 -4.84 -15.01
N PRO A 85 0.46 -4.27 -14.28
CA PRO A 85 1.83 -4.21 -14.78
C PRO A 85 2.45 -5.60 -15.03
N VAL A 86 2.11 -6.61 -14.21
CA VAL A 86 2.55 -7.99 -14.44
C VAL A 86 1.92 -8.56 -15.72
N CYS A 87 0.62 -8.34 -15.94
CA CYS A 87 -0.04 -8.76 -17.18
C CYS A 87 0.59 -8.12 -18.43
N LEU A 88 0.90 -6.82 -18.36
CA LEU A 88 1.60 -6.12 -19.44
C LEU A 88 3.01 -6.70 -19.67
N ALA A 89 3.77 -6.97 -18.62
CA ALA A 89 5.11 -7.56 -18.74
C ALA A 89 5.08 -8.92 -19.44
N HIS A 90 4.10 -9.75 -19.09
CA HIS A 90 3.83 -11.02 -19.75
C HIS A 90 3.48 -10.85 -21.25
N GLY A 91 2.56 -9.95 -21.57
CA GLY A 91 2.16 -9.68 -22.95
C GLY A 91 3.27 -9.07 -23.81
N LEU A 92 4.15 -8.27 -23.20
CA LEU A 92 5.36 -7.73 -23.85
C LEU A 92 6.38 -8.84 -24.12
N ALA A 93 6.67 -9.69 -23.13
CA ALA A 93 7.57 -10.82 -23.29
C ALA A 93 7.09 -11.78 -24.39
N ALA A 94 5.79 -12.06 -24.44
CA ALA A 94 5.17 -12.88 -25.48
C ALA A 94 5.34 -12.31 -26.90
N ARG A 95 5.36 -10.97 -27.01
CA ARG A 95 5.61 -10.25 -28.27
C ARG A 95 7.11 -10.07 -28.57
N GLY A 96 8.00 -10.72 -27.81
CA GLY A 96 9.45 -10.73 -28.06
C GLY A 96 10.21 -9.52 -27.49
N HIS A 97 9.57 -8.71 -26.64
CA HIS A 97 10.26 -7.66 -25.89
C HIS A 97 11.05 -8.24 -24.72
N ARG A 98 12.16 -7.58 -24.35
CA ARG A 98 12.97 -7.95 -23.18
C ARG A 98 12.59 -7.08 -22.00
N LEU A 99 12.73 -7.62 -20.80
CA LEU A 99 12.60 -6.84 -19.57
C LEU A 99 13.96 -6.23 -19.21
N ALA A 100 14.00 -4.92 -19.06
CA ALA A 100 15.17 -4.21 -18.57
C ALA A 100 15.17 -4.23 -17.03
N ALA A 101 16.32 -4.51 -16.43
CA ALA A 101 16.43 -4.43 -14.98
C ALA A 101 16.46 -2.96 -14.56
N GLU A 102 17.34 -2.15 -15.15
CA GLU A 102 17.58 -0.76 -14.75
C GLU A 102 17.11 0.29 -15.77
N PRO A 103 16.81 1.54 -15.33
CA PRO A 103 16.41 2.62 -16.25
C PRO A 103 17.39 2.86 -17.40
N ALA A 104 18.70 2.80 -17.12
CA ALA A 104 19.76 2.99 -18.12
C ALA A 104 19.80 1.89 -19.21
N GLN A 105 19.14 0.75 -18.99
CA GLN A 105 19.07 -0.37 -19.94
C GLN A 105 17.79 -0.35 -20.78
N ALA A 106 16.88 0.57 -20.48
CA ALA A 106 15.53 0.59 -21.05
C ALA A 106 15.46 1.45 -22.32
N ASP A 107 14.83 0.89 -23.35
CA ASP A 107 14.32 1.64 -24.50
C ASP A 107 13.00 2.35 -24.16
N LEU A 108 12.28 1.86 -23.14
CA LEU A 108 10.97 2.35 -22.69
C LEU A 108 10.80 2.06 -21.20
N ILE A 109 10.31 3.02 -20.44
CA ILE A 109 9.80 2.80 -19.08
C ILE A 109 8.28 2.66 -19.16
N LEU A 110 7.76 1.55 -18.63
CA LEU A 110 6.34 1.32 -18.41
C LEU A 110 6.04 1.48 -16.92
N TRP A 111 5.31 2.52 -16.54
CA TRP A 111 4.76 2.67 -15.21
C TRP A 111 3.28 2.28 -15.22
N ALA A 112 2.89 1.26 -14.48
CA ALA A 112 1.50 0.78 -14.53
C ALA A 112 1.03 0.28 -13.17
N THR A 113 -0.23 0.51 -12.87
CA THR A 113 -0.91 0.04 -11.66
C THR A 113 -2.32 -0.39 -12.03
N GLY A 114 -2.90 -1.32 -11.28
CA GLY A 114 -4.29 -1.75 -11.49
C GLY A 114 -4.51 -3.20 -11.10
N ALA A 115 -5.70 -3.49 -10.60
CA ALA A 115 -6.24 -4.84 -10.54
C ALA A 115 -6.91 -5.19 -11.88
N VAL A 116 -6.99 -6.47 -12.21
CA VAL A 116 -7.66 -6.95 -13.43
C VAL A 116 -8.76 -7.94 -13.09
N ASP A 117 -9.77 -8.05 -13.93
CA ASP A 117 -10.74 -9.13 -13.84
C ASP A 117 -10.33 -10.36 -14.67
N LEU A 118 -11.26 -11.31 -14.80
CA LEU A 118 -11.02 -12.52 -15.57
C LEU A 118 -10.83 -12.25 -17.06
N ASP A 119 -11.34 -11.14 -17.60
CA ASP A 119 -11.24 -10.80 -19.02
C ASP A 119 -10.06 -9.85 -19.31
N LEU A 120 -9.19 -9.65 -18.31
CA LEU A 120 -8.08 -8.71 -18.33
C LEU A 120 -8.54 -7.25 -18.55
N ALA A 121 -9.77 -6.92 -18.13
CA ALA A 121 -10.19 -5.54 -17.99
C ALA A 121 -9.52 -4.94 -16.75
N VAL A 122 -9.03 -3.70 -16.84
CA VAL A 122 -8.43 -3.03 -15.68
C VAL A 122 -9.55 -2.42 -14.84
N LEU A 123 -9.61 -2.81 -13.57
CA LEU A 123 -10.69 -2.42 -12.69
C LEU A 123 -10.55 -0.96 -12.24
N PRO A 124 -11.62 -0.15 -12.28
CA PRO A 124 -11.62 1.19 -11.69
C PRO A 124 -11.41 1.11 -10.17
N GLY A 125 -10.86 2.17 -9.58
CA GLY A 125 -10.72 2.24 -8.13
C GLY A 125 -9.78 3.34 -7.63
N ASP A 126 -9.70 3.46 -6.32
CA ASP A 126 -8.71 4.31 -5.66
C ASP A 126 -7.39 3.55 -5.49
N TYR A 127 -6.45 3.83 -6.38
CA TYR A 127 -5.12 3.23 -6.38
C TYR A 127 -4.05 4.08 -5.69
N ALA A 128 -4.41 5.22 -5.08
CA ALA A 128 -3.48 6.24 -4.56
C ALA A 128 -2.42 6.61 -5.61
N LEU A 129 -2.89 7.03 -6.79
CA LEU A 129 -2.05 7.36 -7.94
C LEU A 129 -1.08 8.48 -7.60
N LEU A 130 -1.53 9.54 -6.92
CA LEU A 130 -0.68 10.70 -6.61
C LEU A 130 0.47 10.33 -5.65
N ASP A 131 0.19 9.56 -4.60
CA ASP A 131 1.21 9.06 -3.66
C ASP A 131 2.21 8.14 -4.38
N LYS A 132 1.72 7.27 -5.26
CA LYS A 132 2.55 6.38 -6.08
C LYS A 132 3.44 7.15 -7.06
N ILE A 133 2.94 8.21 -7.68
CA ILE A 133 3.69 9.08 -8.59
C ILE A 133 4.81 9.79 -7.84
N GLU A 134 4.50 10.39 -6.70
CA GLU A 134 5.49 11.11 -5.91
C GLU A 134 6.62 10.18 -5.46
N ARG A 135 6.28 9.00 -4.94
CA ARG A 135 7.26 7.97 -4.55
C ARG A 135 8.08 7.43 -5.73
N SER A 136 7.59 7.57 -6.96
CA SER A 136 8.29 7.13 -8.17
C SER A 136 9.18 8.20 -8.78
N ARG A 137 9.15 9.44 -8.29
CA ARG A 137 9.86 10.59 -8.86
C ARG A 137 11.36 10.34 -9.00
N ALA A 138 12.01 9.88 -7.94
CA ALA A 138 13.45 9.62 -7.92
C ALA A 138 13.85 8.58 -8.98
N LEU A 139 13.14 7.45 -9.03
CA LEU A 139 13.40 6.38 -10.01
C LEU A 139 13.21 6.88 -11.45
N LEU A 140 12.14 7.64 -11.70
CA LEU A 140 11.85 8.15 -13.05
C LEU A 140 12.86 9.22 -13.48
N ALA A 141 13.44 9.97 -12.54
CA ALA A 141 14.48 10.97 -12.81
C ALA A 141 15.85 10.36 -13.17
N GLU A 142 16.09 9.06 -12.92
CA GLU A 142 17.35 8.39 -13.28
C GLU A 142 17.59 8.30 -14.79
N ALA A 143 16.52 8.37 -15.59
CA ALA A 143 16.58 8.30 -17.04
C ALA A 143 15.53 9.22 -17.68
N PRO A 144 15.72 10.56 -17.64
CA PRO A 144 14.73 11.54 -18.12
C PRO A 144 14.50 11.49 -19.63
N ASP A 145 15.50 10.98 -20.37
CA ASP A 145 15.48 10.87 -21.83
C ASP A 145 14.80 9.60 -22.34
N VAL A 146 14.58 8.60 -21.48
CA VAL A 146 13.91 7.36 -21.88
C VAL A 146 12.41 7.62 -21.99
N PRO A 147 11.75 7.24 -23.09
CA PRO A 147 10.30 7.36 -23.23
C PRO A 147 9.56 6.73 -22.05
N LEU A 148 8.49 7.38 -21.59
CA LEU A 148 7.65 6.90 -20.49
C LEU A 148 6.24 6.61 -21.02
N ALA A 149 5.75 5.40 -20.80
CA ALA A 149 4.36 5.03 -20.97
C ALA A 149 3.73 4.77 -19.60
N VAL A 150 2.51 5.26 -19.39
CA VAL A 150 1.79 5.14 -18.12
C VAL A 150 0.42 4.50 -18.31
N LEU A 151 0.10 3.48 -17.51
CA LEU A 151 -1.27 2.97 -17.38
C LEU A 151 -1.85 3.45 -16.05
N LEU A 152 -2.88 4.28 -16.14
CA LEU A 152 -3.63 4.81 -15.00
C LEU A 152 -5.03 4.19 -15.02
N PRO A 153 -5.45 3.41 -14.01
CA PRO A 153 -6.83 2.95 -13.92
C PRO A 153 -7.82 4.11 -13.85
N GLU A 154 -9.06 3.86 -14.26
CA GLU A 154 -10.16 4.80 -14.00
C GLU A 154 -10.36 4.99 -12.49
N GLY A 155 -10.69 6.22 -12.07
CA GLY A 155 -10.88 6.56 -10.66
C GLY A 155 -10.75 8.05 -10.40
N VAL A 156 -11.00 8.44 -9.13
CA VAL A 156 -11.08 9.84 -8.71
C VAL A 156 -9.78 10.62 -8.94
N GLU A 157 -8.62 9.96 -8.89
CA GLU A 157 -7.32 10.61 -9.07
C GLU A 157 -6.80 10.58 -10.51
N ARG A 158 -7.49 9.95 -11.49
CA ARG A 158 -6.94 9.71 -12.84
C ARG A 158 -6.50 11.01 -13.52
N ALA A 159 -7.38 12.03 -13.55
CA ALA A 159 -7.09 13.30 -14.22
C ALA A 159 -5.92 14.04 -13.55
N SER A 160 -5.89 14.08 -12.22
CA SER A 160 -4.80 14.69 -11.46
C SER A 160 -3.47 13.93 -11.65
N ALA A 161 -3.52 12.59 -11.73
CA ALA A 161 -2.37 11.75 -11.97
C ALA A 161 -1.78 11.97 -13.38
N GLU A 162 -2.63 12.10 -14.40
CA GLU A 162 -2.18 12.45 -15.75
C GLU A 162 -1.50 13.83 -15.78
N ALA A 163 -2.10 14.84 -15.13
CA ALA A 163 -1.50 16.16 -15.02
C ALA A 163 -0.15 16.11 -14.28
N ALA A 164 -0.04 15.33 -13.20
CA ALA A 164 1.20 15.17 -12.45
C ALA A 164 2.32 14.52 -13.29
N PHE A 165 2.00 13.52 -14.11
CA PHE A 165 2.96 12.94 -15.06
C PHE A 165 3.39 13.93 -16.14
N ARG A 166 2.46 14.73 -16.68
CA ARG A 166 2.80 15.77 -17.68
C ARG A 166 3.69 16.87 -17.12
N ALA A 167 3.65 17.09 -15.80
CA ALA A 167 4.51 18.05 -15.12
C ALA A 167 5.93 17.53 -14.84
N PHE A 168 6.25 16.27 -15.15
CA PHE A 168 7.61 15.76 -15.01
C PHE A 168 8.52 16.37 -16.08
N GLU A 169 9.70 16.85 -15.67
CA GLU A 169 10.74 17.30 -16.57
C GLU A 169 11.35 16.08 -17.29
N ARG A 170 10.93 15.82 -18.52
CA ARG A 170 11.38 14.71 -19.38
C ARG A 170 11.58 15.18 -20.81
N ALA A 171 12.39 14.44 -21.58
CA ALA A 171 12.64 14.77 -22.98
C ALA A 171 11.39 14.70 -23.87
N ALA A 172 10.40 13.87 -23.49
CA ALA A 172 9.12 13.76 -24.18
C ALA A 172 7.98 13.60 -23.17
N ALA A 173 6.79 14.10 -23.54
CA ALA A 173 5.59 13.94 -22.74
C ALA A 173 5.26 12.44 -22.53
N PRO A 174 4.85 12.03 -21.31
CA PRO A 174 4.49 10.64 -21.07
C PRO A 174 3.30 10.20 -21.93
N ARG A 175 3.38 9.00 -22.47
CA ARG A 175 2.31 8.37 -23.23
C ARG A 175 1.31 7.71 -22.27
N VAL A 176 0.12 8.29 -22.14
CA VAL A 176 -0.98 7.67 -21.38
C VAL A 176 -1.59 6.54 -22.21
N LEU A 177 -1.63 5.33 -21.64
CA LEU A 177 -2.18 4.14 -22.26
C LEU A 177 -3.70 4.03 -22.02
N PRO A 178 -4.45 3.36 -22.91
CA PRO A 178 -5.83 2.95 -22.64
C PRO A 178 -5.92 2.15 -21.33
N SER A 179 -6.95 2.46 -20.54
CA SER A 179 -7.22 1.87 -19.21
C SER A 179 -8.35 0.85 -19.24
N GLY A 180 -8.99 0.59 -20.38
CA GLY A 180 -10.10 -0.35 -20.46
C GLY A 180 -9.66 -1.80 -20.26
N SER A 181 -8.57 -2.20 -20.93
CA SER A 181 -8.04 -3.56 -20.82
C SER A 181 -6.53 -3.63 -21.03
N ILE A 182 -5.93 -4.73 -20.56
CA ILE A 182 -4.53 -5.07 -20.81
C ILE A 182 -4.26 -5.20 -22.32
N TRP A 183 -5.22 -5.71 -23.10
CA TRP A 183 -5.10 -5.86 -24.55
C TRP A 183 -4.92 -4.52 -25.26
N GLU A 184 -5.80 -3.56 -24.99
CA GLU A 184 -5.72 -2.22 -25.60
C GLU A 184 -4.43 -1.50 -25.21
N ALA A 185 -4.00 -1.65 -23.96
CA ALA A 185 -2.74 -1.10 -23.48
C ALA A 185 -1.53 -1.75 -24.18
N LEU A 186 -1.52 -3.08 -24.38
CA LEU A 186 -0.48 -3.78 -25.13
C LEU A 186 -0.43 -3.33 -26.59
N GLU A 187 -1.58 -3.28 -27.26
CA GLU A 187 -1.66 -2.82 -28.66
C GLU A 187 -1.26 -1.36 -28.81
N ALA A 188 -1.55 -0.51 -27.82
CA ALA A 188 -0.98 0.82 -27.78
C ALA A 188 0.55 0.75 -27.65
N LEU A 189 1.08 0.05 -26.64
CA LEU A 189 2.51 -0.05 -26.37
C LEU A 189 3.33 -0.56 -27.56
N THR A 190 2.82 -1.54 -28.30
CA THR A 190 3.56 -2.19 -29.40
C THR A 190 3.29 -1.62 -30.77
N ARG A 191 2.34 -0.70 -30.91
CA ARG A 191 2.16 0.05 -32.16
C ARG A 191 3.45 0.83 -32.48
N PRO A 192 3.94 0.79 -33.73
CA PRO A 192 5.07 1.60 -34.15
C PRO A 192 4.73 3.07 -33.91
N THR A 193 5.41 3.71 -32.96
CA THR A 193 5.32 5.16 -32.79
C THR A 193 6.04 5.80 -33.97
N GLU A 194 5.33 6.55 -34.83
CA GLU A 194 5.87 7.27 -36.00
C GLU A 194 7.00 8.28 -35.69
N ALA A 195 7.38 8.46 -34.42
CA ALA A 195 8.26 9.55 -33.98
C ALA A 195 9.39 9.13 -33.02
N ILE A 196 9.84 7.88 -33.00
CA ILE A 196 11.16 7.58 -32.41
C ILE A 196 12.21 7.63 -33.52
N ARG A 197 12.52 8.84 -33.97
CA ARG A 197 13.75 9.10 -34.72
C ARG A 197 14.90 8.87 -33.75
N ARG A 198 15.37 7.63 -33.70
CA ARG A 198 16.61 7.29 -33.00
C ARG A 198 17.72 8.03 -33.70
N ASP A 199 18.32 9.01 -33.03
CA ASP A 199 19.73 9.25 -33.31
C ASP A 199 20.48 7.94 -33.02
N PRO A 200 21.42 7.54 -33.89
CA PRO A 200 22.17 6.32 -33.69
C PRO A 200 22.82 6.34 -32.30
N PRO A 201 23.01 5.16 -31.66
CA PRO A 201 23.64 5.09 -30.35
C PRO A 201 24.94 5.87 -30.39
N ARG A 202 25.05 6.90 -29.54
CA ARG A 202 26.32 7.60 -29.31
C ARG A 202 27.32 6.52 -28.92
N GLU A 203 28.30 6.30 -29.80
CA GLU A 203 29.42 5.41 -29.51
C GLU A 203 29.96 5.77 -28.12
N PRO A 204 30.29 4.78 -27.27
CA PRO A 204 30.96 5.08 -26.02
C PRO A 204 32.23 5.84 -26.40
N SER A 205 32.30 7.11 -25.96
CA SER A 205 33.44 7.96 -26.27
C SER A 205 34.70 7.23 -25.80
N ARG A 206 35.44 6.66 -26.75
CA ARG A 206 36.78 6.14 -26.52
C ARG A 206 37.65 7.37 -26.25
N ARG A 207 37.60 7.87 -25.01
CA ARG A 207 38.66 8.70 -24.46
C ARG A 207 39.90 7.82 -24.44
N LEU A 208 40.72 7.99 -25.47
CA LEU A 208 42.12 7.57 -25.51
C LEU A 208 42.83 8.12 -24.27
N TRP A 209 42.86 7.32 -23.20
CA TRP A 209 43.90 7.44 -22.18
C TRP A 209 45.15 6.77 -22.75
N ARG A 210 45.98 7.59 -23.40
CA ARG A 210 47.38 7.24 -23.62
C ARG A 210 48.12 7.38 -22.28
N LEU A 211 48.48 6.22 -21.73
CA LEU A 211 49.65 5.90 -20.91
C LEU A 211 50.39 7.04 -20.19
N ALA A 212 50.48 6.92 -18.87
CA ALA A 212 51.74 7.03 -18.15
C ALA A 212 51.68 6.20 -16.84
N LEU A 213 52.26 5.00 -16.87
CA LEU A 213 52.71 4.31 -15.67
C LEU A 213 54.00 4.99 -15.19
N PRO A 214 54.14 5.22 -13.88
CA PRO A 214 55.43 5.03 -13.25
C PRO A 214 55.38 3.88 -12.26
N ALA A 215 56.38 3.02 -12.41
CA ALA A 215 56.76 2.00 -11.46
C ALA A 215 57.29 2.61 -10.16
N GLY A 216 57.08 1.88 -9.06
CA GLY A 216 57.96 1.90 -7.90
C GLY A 216 57.56 2.84 -6.76
N ALA A 217 57.18 2.25 -5.62
CA ALA A 217 58.01 2.28 -4.41
C ALA A 217 57.30 1.54 -3.26
N VAL A 218 58.02 0.59 -2.69
CA VAL A 218 57.79 -0.06 -1.41
C VAL A 218 58.11 0.93 -0.30
N THR A 219 57.24 1.06 0.72
CA THR A 219 57.67 1.36 2.10
C THR A 219 56.63 0.89 3.12
N ALA A 220 57.14 0.21 4.13
CA ALA A 220 56.47 -0.33 5.30
C ALA A 220 56.37 0.68 6.46
N ALA A 221 55.78 0.22 7.58
CA ALA A 221 55.72 0.81 8.92
C ALA A 221 54.69 1.94 9.10
N GLY A 222 53.98 2.11 10.22
CA GLY A 222 53.91 1.46 11.53
C GLY A 222 52.69 2.10 12.26
N LEU A 223 51.88 1.35 13.01
CA LEU A 223 51.89 1.34 14.48
C LEU A 223 51.86 2.73 15.15
N ILE A 224 50.78 3.05 15.89
CA ILE A 224 50.77 3.41 17.33
C ILE A 224 49.42 4.05 17.79
N ALA A 225 48.93 3.50 18.91
CA ALA A 225 48.14 4.01 20.05
C ALA A 225 46.86 4.86 19.86
N LEU A 226 45.71 4.54 20.47
CA LEU A 226 45.31 4.45 21.89
C LEU A 226 45.24 5.81 22.64
N THR A 227 44.18 5.92 23.47
CA THR A 227 43.85 6.93 24.52
C THR A 227 43.04 8.16 24.06
N THR A 228 41.98 8.66 24.73
CA THR A 228 41.43 8.43 26.09
C THR A 228 40.02 8.98 26.25
N LEU A 229 39.34 8.42 27.25
CA LEU A 229 38.21 8.90 28.05
C LEU A 229 38.02 10.43 28.15
N GLY A 230 36.75 10.83 28.19
CA GLY A 230 36.31 12.05 28.86
C GLY A 230 34.86 11.91 29.34
N ALA A 231 34.68 11.57 30.61
CA ALA A 231 33.41 11.59 31.33
C ALA A 231 33.32 12.85 32.20
N ARG A 232 32.10 13.12 32.68
CA ARG A 232 31.65 14.11 33.71
C ARG A 232 30.96 15.36 33.12
N GLN A 233 29.88 15.90 33.70
CA GLN A 233 29.28 15.72 35.02
C GLN A 233 27.82 16.22 35.03
N ALA A 234 27.08 15.78 36.05
CA ALA A 234 25.67 16.05 36.33
C ALA A 234 25.45 17.22 37.32
N ALA A 235 24.15 17.47 37.59
CA ALA A 235 23.53 18.18 38.73
C ALA A 235 23.29 19.70 38.51
N LEU A 236 22.23 20.38 38.99
CA LEU A 236 21.21 20.24 40.06
C LEU A 236 19.88 20.92 39.57
N VAL A 237 18.65 20.45 39.83
CA VAL A 237 17.76 20.58 41.03
C VAL A 237 17.38 22.03 41.43
N ASP A 238 16.13 22.42 41.09
CA ASP A 238 14.99 23.08 41.82
C ASP A 238 15.22 24.22 42.87
N PRO A 239 14.23 25.06 43.32
CA PRO A 239 12.74 24.92 43.27
C PRO A 239 11.87 26.21 43.07
N ASP A 240 10.52 26.02 43.00
CA ASP A 240 9.36 26.77 43.58
C ASP A 240 9.29 28.34 43.63
N VAL A 241 8.18 29.11 43.61
CA VAL A 241 6.68 29.08 43.41
C VAL A 241 6.15 30.54 43.76
N PRO A 242 4.84 30.91 43.66
CA PRO A 242 4.11 31.80 42.70
C PRO A 242 3.85 33.25 43.31
N PRO A 243 2.68 33.94 43.26
CA PRO A 243 1.49 33.96 42.36
C PRO A 243 1.10 35.36 41.84
N THR A 244 0.17 35.42 40.88
CA THR A 244 -0.67 36.63 40.67
C THR A 244 -2.13 36.26 40.37
N THR A 245 -2.98 36.86 41.20
CA THR A 245 -4.44 36.92 41.19
C THR A 245 -4.98 37.74 40.01
N GLY A 246 -6.10 37.29 39.44
CA GLY A 246 -6.96 38.08 38.55
C GLY A 246 -8.42 37.63 38.68
N THR A 247 -9.26 38.56 39.11
CA THR A 247 -10.66 38.40 39.55
C THR A 247 -11.66 38.66 38.41
N ALA A 248 -12.91 38.19 38.62
CA ALA A 248 -14.17 38.47 37.90
C ALA A 248 -14.44 37.60 36.64
N SER A 249 -15.66 37.11 36.35
CA SER A 249 -17.00 37.50 36.78
C SER A 249 -17.99 36.32 36.57
N ALA A 250 -19.10 36.33 37.29
CA ALA A 250 -20.13 35.29 37.29
C ALA A 250 -21.23 35.51 36.22
N GLU A 251 -21.77 34.37 35.74
CA GLU A 251 -23.16 34.09 35.29
C GLU A 251 -23.63 34.59 33.89
N PRO A 252 -24.56 33.91 33.14
CA PRO A 252 -25.38 32.71 33.42
C PRO A 252 -25.19 31.50 32.49
N ALA A 253 -25.69 30.36 32.98
CA ALA A 253 -25.80 29.07 32.32
C ALA A 253 -26.62 29.09 31.02
N PRO A 254 -26.20 28.38 29.97
CA PRO A 254 -27.10 27.91 28.93
C PRO A 254 -27.76 26.59 29.36
N ALA A 255 -29.09 26.58 29.24
CA ALA A 255 -29.96 25.45 29.51
C ALA A 255 -29.49 24.17 28.82
N LEU A 256 -29.41 23.10 29.61
CA LEU A 256 -29.20 21.73 29.15
C LEU A 256 -30.32 21.35 28.15
N PRO A 257 -30.01 20.85 26.94
CA PRO A 257 -30.99 20.11 26.16
C PRO A 257 -31.36 18.82 26.91
N PRO A 258 -32.57 18.28 26.71
CA PRO A 258 -33.04 17.10 27.42
C PRO A 258 -32.10 15.93 27.13
N SER A 259 -31.41 15.49 28.18
CA SER A 259 -30.72 14.20 28.22
C SER A 259 -31.79 13.12 28.04
N THR A 260 -31.96 12.69 26.79
CA THR A 260 -32.45 11.34 26.51
C THR A 260 -31.44 10.41 27.13
N ALA A 261 -31.80 9.82 28.26
CA ALA A 261 -31.09 8.72 28.87
C ALA A 261 -31.11 7.54 27.89
N GLU A 262 -30.21 7.57 26.89
CA GLU A 262 -29.78 6.39 26.18
C GLU A 262 -29.11 5.51 27.23
N THR A 263 -29.78 4.42 27.57
CA THR A 263 -29.25 3.31 28.35
C THR A 263 -27.80 3.07 27.93
N SER A 264 -26.85 3.43 28.79
CA SER A 264 -25.42 3.38 28.50
C SER A 264 -24.99 1.92 28.36
N LEU A 265 -25.11 1.38 27.15
CA LEU A 265 -24.63 0.05 26.84
C LEU A 265 -23.13 0.01 27.12
N ALA A 266 -22.69 -0.97 27.91
CA ALA A 266 -21.29 -1.16 28.29
C ALA A 266 -20.35 -1.34 27.08
N LEU A 267 -20.91 -1.65 25.91
CA LEU A 267 -20.23 -1.89 24.65
C LEU A 267 -21.08 -1.36 23.48
N ARG A 268 -20.49 -0.45 22.69
CA ARG A 268 -21.06 0.12 21.46
C ARG A 268 -20.23 -0.31 20.26
N VAL A 269 -20.91 -0.70 19.17
CA VAL A 269 -20.30 -1.09 17.90
C VAL A 269 -20.87 -0.21 16.79
N GLU A 270 -19.99 0.36 15.98
CA GLU A 270 -20.35 1.26 14.88
C GLU A 270 -19.63 0.82 13.60
N GLU A 271 -20.31 0.92 12.46
CA GLU A 271 -19.70 0.85 11.15
C GLU A 271 -18.94 2.15 10.86
N LEU A 272 -17.74 2.01 10.32
CA LEU A 272 -16.96 3.11 9.78
C LEU A 272 -17.10 3.09 8.26
N ARG A 273 -17.67 4.13 7.68
CA ARG A 273 -17.92 4.24 6.24
C ARG A 273 -17.14 5.37 5.59
N ALA A 274 -16.78 5.19 4.32
CA ALA A 274 -16.20 6.25 3.51
C ALA A 274 -17.28 7.27 3.16
N PRO A 275 -17.05 8.57 3.40
CA PRO A 275 -17.98 9.58 2.93
C PRO A 275 -18.05 9.62 1.40
N PRO A 276 -19.13 10.16 0.80
CA PRO A 276 -19.23 10.34 -0.65
C PRO A 276 -18.00 11.04 -1.25
N GLY A 277 -17.43 10.47 -2.31
CA GLY A 277 -16.23 10.98 -2.96
C GLY A 277 -14.90 10.65 -2.26
N SER A 278 -14.94 9.92 -1.14
CA SER A 278 -13.76 9.39 -0.45
C SER A 278 -13.58 7.89 -0.70
N SER A 279 -12.59 7.29 -0.04
CA SER A 279 -12.33 5.86 -0.07
C SER A 279 -12.00 5.34 1.32
N CYS A 280 -12.21 4.04 1.54
CA CYS A 280 -11.88 3.42 2.81
C CYS A 280 -10.40 3.48 3.16
N ARG A 281 -9.55 3.60 2.15
CA ARG A 281 -8.13 3.82 2.35
C ARG A 281 -7.88 5.21 2.94
N ARG A 282 -8.43 6.26 2.34
CA ARG A 282 -8.28 7.64 2.82
C ARG A 282 -8.79 7.78 4.26
N VAL A 283 -9.92 7.14 4.57
CA VAL A 283 -10.44 7.06 5.93
C VAL A 283 -9.51 6.30 6.88
N ALA A 284 -9.05 5.11 6.51
CA ALA A 284 -8.20 4.28 7.36
C ALA A 284 -6.85 4.93 7.72
N PHE A 285 -6.33 5.80 6.85
CA PHE A 285 -5.09 6.54 7.04
C PHE A 285 -5.30 7.99 7.51
N GLY A 286 -6.53 8.35 7.91
CA GLY A 286 -6.83 9.64 8.53
C GLY A 286 -6.82 10.84 7.58
N ALA A 287 -6.84 10.62 6.26
CA ALA A 287 -6.94 11.70 5.28
C ALA A 287 -8.35 12.31 5.26
N ASP A 288 -9.38 11.48 5.45
CA ASP A 288 -10.77 11.92 5.56
C ASP A 288 -11.42 11.29 6.81
N PRO A 289 -12.38 11.97 7.48
CA PRO A 289 -13.10 11.39 8.62
C PRO A 289 -14.11 10.32 8.17
N PRO A 290 -14.29 9.22 8.92
CA PRO A 290 -15.31 8.22 8.63
C PRO A 290 -16.72 8.76 8.94
N GLU A 291 -17.69 8.36 8.12
CA GLU A 291 -19.09 8.36 8.53
C GLU A 291 -19.35 7.20 9.50
N ARG A 292 -20.01 7.49 10.62
CA ARG A 292 -20.27 6.48 11.66
C ARG A 292 -21.72 6.09 11.67
N ARG A 293 -21.98 4.78 11.67
CA ARG A 293 -23.34 4.24 11.77
C ARG A 293 -23.41 3.19 12.89
N PRO A 294 -24.24 3.39 13.93
CA PRO A 294 -24.44 2.37 14.96
C PRO A 294 -24.90 1.04 14.37
N VAL A 295 -24.31 -0.06 14.83
CA VAL A 295 -24.78 -1.41 14.51
C VAL A 295 -25.89 -1.77 15.50
N ALA A 296 -27.08 -2.03 14.98
CA ALA A 296 -28.23 -2.40 15.79
C ALA A 296 -28.03 -3.78 16.44
N ARG A 297 -28.63 -3.98 17.62
CA ARG A 297 -28.78 -5.32 18.21
C ARG A 297 -29.91 -6.06 17.52
N ASP A 298 -29.72 -7.35 17.31
CA ASP A 298 -30.74 -8.24 16.74
C ASP A 298 -31.50 -8.92 17.89
N ASP A 299 -30.92 -9.96 18.49
CA ASP A 299 -31.44 -10.67 19.66
C ASP A 299 -30.32 -10.99 20.66
N GLY A 300 -30.60 -10.75 21.95
CA GLY A 300 -29.67 -10.96 23.07
C GLY A 300 -28.27 -10.40 22.83
N ASP A 301 -27.32 -11.33 22.66
CA ASP A 301 -25.90 -11.08 22.48
C ASP A 301 -25.48 -10.98 21.00
N ARG A 302 -26.42 -10.82 20.06
CA ARG A 302 -26.13 -10.72 18.62
C ARG A 302 -26.37 -9.31 18.07
N LEU A 303 -25.48 -8.90 17.19
CA LEU A 303 -25.60 -7.67 16.40
C LEU A 303 -26.11 -8.00 15.00
N VAL A 304 -26.92 -7.08 14.44
CA VAL A 304 -27.37 -7.15 13.05
C VAL A 304 -26.14 -7.20 12.14
N PRO A 305 -26.04 -8.16 11.20
CA PRO A 305 -24.87 -8.26 10.33
C PRO A 305 -24.65 -7.03 9.45
N SER A 306 -23.41 -6.53 9.43
CA SER A 306 -23.00 -5.49 8.47
C SER A 306 -22.76 -6.07 7.09
N ARG A 307 -23.30 -5.40 6.06
CA ARG A 307 -23.04 -5.74 4.66
C ARG A 307 -21.70 -5.16 4.19
N LEU A 308 -20.89 -5.95 3.49
CA LEU A 308 -19.58 -5.61 2.93
C LEU A 308 -19.70 -4.77 1.64
N VAL A 309 -20.47 -3.69 1.71
CA VAL A 309 -20.58 -2.70 0.64
C VAL A 309 -19.26 -1.94 0.48
N PRO A 310 -18.91 -1.41 -0.72
CA PRO A 310 -17.64 -0.72 -0.97
C PRO A 310 -17.31 0.39 0.03
N GLU A 311 -18.34 1.05 0.55
CA GLU A 311 -18.21 2.16 1.50
C GLU A 311 -17.95 1.69 2.93
N LEU A 312 -18.17 0.42 3.28
CA LEU A 312 -17.87 -0.09 4.62
C LEU A 312 -16.35 -0.27 4.77
N CYS A 313 -15.71 0.56 5.58
CA CYS A 313 -14.27 0.61 5.74
C CYS A 313 -13.76 -0.16 6.95
N GLY A 314 -14.59 -0.28 7.98
CA GLY A 314 -14.19 -0.86 9.24
C GLY A 314 -15.28 -0.82 10.27
N LEU A 315 -14.89 -1.10 11.50
CA LEU A 315 -15.76 -1.09 12.67
C LEU A 315 -15.07 -0.31 13.79
N ALA A 316 -15.84 0.47 14.54
CA ALA A 316 -15.41 1.11 15.77
C ALA A 316 -16.08 0.47 16.98
N PHE A 317 -15.29 0.29 18.04
CA PHE A 317 -15.73 -0.28 19.30
C PHE A 317 -15.45 0.71 20.42
N ALA A 318 -16.47 1.03 21.21
CA ALA A 318 -16.35 1.84 22.41
C ALA A 318 -16.89 1.07 23.61
N THR A 319 -16.24 1.22 24.76
CA THR A 319 -16.68 0.62 26.03
C THR A 319 -16.82 1.67 27.10
N ALA A 320 -17.59 1.37 28.13
CA ALA A 320 -17.63 2.18 29.33
C ALA A 320 -16.23 2.28 29.99
N PRO A 321 -15.92 3.38 30.68
CA PRO A 321 -14.67 3.52 31.45
C PRO A 321 -14.46 2.36 32.43
N GLY A 322 -13.21 1.95 32.63
CA GLY A 322 -12.85 0.82 33.50
C GLY A 322 -13.03 -0.57 32.87
N LEU A 323 -13.50 -0.64 31.61
CA LEU A 323 -13.56 -1.86 30.82
C LEU A 323 -12.54 -1.83 29.68
N ARG A 324 -11.93 -2.98 29.40
CA ARG A 324 -11.06 -3.24 28.24
C ARG A 324 -11.78 -4.05 27.18
N LEU A 325 -11.51 -3.74 25.91
CA LEU A 325 -12.02 -4.47 24.76
C LEU A 325 -11.21 -5.74 24.49
N ALA A 326 -11.91 -6.85 24.28
CA ALA A 326 -11.36 -8.08 23.73
C ALA A 326 -12.07 -8.41 22.40
N ILE A 327 -11.31 -8.36 21.30
CA ILE A 327 -11.79 -8.61 19.93
C ILE A 327 -11.35 -9.99 19.44
N GLY A 328 -12.29 -10.72 18.85
CA GLY A 328 -12.06 -12.03 18.22
C GLY A 328 -10.88 -12.01 17.23
N PRO A 329 -10.09 -13.09 17.16
CA PRO A 329 -8.95 -13.18 16.25
C PRO A 329 -9.36 -13.05 14.77
N GLU A 330 -10.60 -13.40 14.42
CA GLU A 330 -11.13 -13.36 13.06
C GLU A 330 -11.13 -11.92 12.52
N LEU A 331 -11.67 -10.97 13.30
CA LEU A 331 -11.64 -9.56 12.91
C LEU A 331 -10.21 -8.98 12.95
N ARG A 332 -9.40 -9.36 13.95
CA ARG A 332 -8.00 -8.90 14.04
C ARG A 332 -7.15 -9.34 12.84
N ALA A 333 -7.40 -10.53 12.30
CA ALA A 333 -6.72 -11.02 11.10
C ALA A 333 -7.19 -10.29 9.83
N ALA A 334 -8.49 -9.95 9.76
CA ALA A 334 -9.09 -9.27 8.62
C ALA A 334 -8.83 -7.74 8.60
N ALA A 335 -8.44 -7.14 9.73
CA ALA A 335 -8.25 -5.71 9.88
C ALA A 335 -6.77 -5.27 9.93
N LEU A 336 -6.51 -4.01 9.62
CA LEU A 336 -5.28 -3.30 9.96
C LEU A 336 -5.11 -3.25 11.49
N PRO A 337 -3.89 -3.00 12.01
CA PRO A 337 -3.69 -2.78 13.44
C PRO A 337 -4.69 -1.73 13.99
N PRO A 338 -5.27 -1.96 15.18
CA PRO A 338 -6.30 -1.08 15.71
C PRO A 338 -5.75 0.32 15.95
N VAL A 339 -6.55 1.33 15.61
CA VAL A 339 -6.22 2.74 15.85
C VAL A 339 -7.20 3.34 16.85
N ARG A 340 -6.71 4.28 17.67
CA ARG A 340 -7.57 5.04 18.58
C ARG A 340 -8.17 6.22 17.82
N LEU A 341 -9.50 6.30 17.81
CA LEU A 341 -10.25 7.39 17.20
C LEU A 341 -10.35 8.59 18.15
N ALA A 342 -10.76 9.75 17.64
CA ALA A 342 -10.77 11.00 18.40
C ALA A 342 -11.66 10.97 19.66
N ASP A 343 -12.70 10.14 19.65
CA ASP A 343 -13.62 9.91 20.77
C ASP A 343 -13.18 8.78 21.72
N GLY A 344 -11.96 8.25 21.53
CA GLY A 344 -11.41 7.17 22.33
C GLY A 344 -11.81 5.76 21.88
N ALA A 345 -12.72 5.63 20.92
CA ALA A 345 -13.10 4.32 20.36
C ALA A 345 -11.92 3.64 19.65
N GLN A 346 -11.90 2.31 19.64
CA GLN A 346 -10.94 1.53 18.86
C GLN A 346 -11.49 1.23 17.47
N GLY A 347 -10.85 1.78 16.44
CA GLY A 347 -11.15 1.53 15.03
C GLY A 347 -10.39 0.34 14.47
N TYR A 348 -11.09 -0.57 13.80
CA TYR A 348 -10.58 -1.73 13.08
C TYR A 348 -10.94 -1.59 11.59
N PHE A 349 -10.01 -1.09 10.79
CA PHE A 349 -10.19 -0.91 9.35
C PHE A 349 -9.90 -2.19 8.59
N LEU A 350 -10.79 -2.61 7.69
CA LEU A 350 -10.66 -3.85 6.93
C LEU A 350 -9.54 -3.75 5.90
N ARG A 351 -8.73 -4.81 5.80
CA ARG A 351 -7.78 -4.99 4.69
C ARG A 351 -8.55 -5.38 3.43
N GLU A 352 -7.98 -5.10 2.26
CA GLU A 352 -8.58 -5.51 0.98
C GLU A 352 -8.89 -7.02 0.93
N GLY A 353 -7.93 -7.87 1.33
CA GLY A 353 -8.11 -9.32 1.45
C GLY A 353 -8.95 -9.77 2.66
N GLY A 354 -9.27 -8.87 3.60
CA GLY A 354 -10.11 -9.14 4.77
C GLY A 354 -11.61 -8.97 4.54
N ARG A 355 -12.02 -8.48 3.35
CA ARG A 355 -13.42 -8.23 2.98
C ARG A 355 -14.13 -9.52 2.55
N GLN A 356 -14.37 -10.38 3.52
CA GLN A 356 -15.02 -11.68 3.35
C GLN A 356 -16.05 -11.93 4.45
N ASN A 357 -16.94 -12.89 4.21
CA ASN A 357 -17.90 -13.31 5.22
C ASN A 357 -17.12 -13.78 6.46
N LEU A 358 -17.34 -13.13 7.60
CA LEU A 358 -16.70 -13.50 8.86
C LEU A 358 -17.64 -13.26 10.03
N VAL A 359 -17.49 -14.09 11.06
CA VAL A 359 -18.22 -13.98 12.32
C VAL A 359 -17.17 -13.83 13.42
N TYR A 360 -17.36 -12.86 14.30
CA TYR A 360 -16.42 -12.59 15.39
C TYR A 360 -17.18 -12.20 16.66
N ALA A 361 -16.52 -12.36 17.79
CA ALA A 361 -17.02 -11.90 19.08
C ALA A 361 -16.25 -10.66 19.55
N VAL A 362 -16.93 -9.78 20.27
CA VAL A 362 -16.36 -8.68 21.03
C VAL A 362 -16.86 -8.76 22.47
N GLN A 363 -15.97 -8.53 23.42
CA GLN A 363 -16.26 -8.58 24.86
C GLN A 363 -15.68 -7.36 25.54
N ALA A 364 -16.40 -6.85 26.54
CA ALA A 364 -15.91 -5.81 27.44
C ALA A 364 -15.56 -6.45 28.79
N LEU A 365 -14.27 -6.52 29.10
CA LEU A 365 -13.76 -7.17 30.30
C LEU A 365 -13.36 -6.11 31.34
N PRO A 366 -13.49 -6.36 32.65
CA PRO A 366 -12.95 -5.47 33.67
C PRO A 366 -11.43 -5.28 33.51
N GLU A 367 -10.94 -4.07 33.79
CA GLU A 367 -9.51 -3.85 33.97
C GLU A 367 -9.04 -4.47 35.29
N ALA A 368 -7.97 -5.28 35.25
CA ALA A 368 -7.48 -6.05 36.39
C ALA A 368 -6.92 -5.21 37.57
N LYS A 369 -7.04 -3.87 37.53
CA LYS A 369 -6.53 -2.93 38.56
C LYS A 369 -7.62 -2.14 39.29
N ALA A 370 -8.91 -2.40 39.06
CA ALA A 370 -9.96 -1.75 39.84
C ALA A 370 -9.98 -2.31 41.28
N SER A 371 -9.68 -1.46 42.27
CA SER A 371 -9.78 -1.76 43.70
C SER A 371 -11.16 -2.34 44.09
N PRO A 372 -11.27 -3.11 45.20
CA PRO A 372 -12.48 -3.87 45.55
C PRO A 372 -13.70 -3.04 45.95
N GLU A 373 -13.66 -1.71 45.90
CA GLU A 373 -14.73 -0.83 46.40
C GLU A 373 -15.62 -0.22 45.30
N ALA A 374 -15.34 -0.48 44.01
CA ALA A 374 -16.31 -0.17 42.96
C ALA A 374 -17.30 -1.33 42.84
N GLY A 375 -18.54 -1.11 43.29
CA GLY A 375 -19.64 -2.08 43.23
C GLY A 375 -19.67 -2.83 41.91
N ALA A 376 -19.86 -4.16 42.01
CA ALA A 376 -19.78 -5.11 40.91
C ALA A 376 -20.60 -4.67 39.68
N LEU A 377 -19.95 -3.94 38.75
CA LEU A 377 -20.49 -3.78 37.40
C LEU A 377 -20.44 -5.16 36.75
N ALA A 378 -21.61 -5.66 36.35
CA ALA A 378 -21.72 -6.92 35.64
C ALA A 378 -20.76 -6.93 34.44
N PRO A 379 -20.04 -8.04 34.18
CA PRO A 379 -19.14 -8.14 33.04
C PRO A 379 -19.87 -7.72 31.77
N GLY A 380 -19.28 -6.79 31.02
CA GLY A 380 -19.91 -6.23 29.84
C GLY A 380 -20.18 -7.32 28.79
N GLY A 381 -21.43 -7.42 28.36
CA GLY A 381 -21.94 -8.51 27.53
C GLY A 381 -21.05 -8.84 26.33
N ARG A 382 -20.87 -10.14 26.07
CA ARG A 382 -20.23 -10.65 24.87
C ARG A 382 -21.17 -10.43 23.70
N LEU A 383 -20.78 -9.65 22.70
CA LEU A 383 -21.54 -9.52 21.46
C LEU A 383 -20.91 -10.35 20.35
N VAL A 384 -21.76 -10.96 19.52
CA VAL A 384 -21.39 -11.64 18.29
C VAL A 384 -21.87 -10.81 17.11
N HIS A 385 -20.99 -10.56 16.16
CA HIS A 385 -21.30 -9.81 14.96
C HIS A 385 -20.77 -10.53 13.72
N ALA A 386 -21.43 -10.29 12.59
CA ALA A 386 -21.07 -10.87 11.30
C ALA A 386 -20.88 -9.79 10.24
N LEU A 387 -19.87 -9.95 9.40
CA LEU A 387 -19.73 -9.25 8.14
C LEU A 387 -20.19 -10.17 7.02
N MET A 388 -21.06 -9.71 6.13
CA MET A 388 -21.61 -10.53 5.04
C MET A 388 -21.56 -9.77 3.70
N ARG A 389 -21.29 -10.47 2.60
CA ARG A 389 -21.32 -9.91 1.24
C ARG A 389 -22.74 -9.62 0.77
#